data_AF-A0A4R1VGR4-F1
#
_entry.id   AF-A0A4R1VGR4-F1
#
_cell.length_a   1.000
_cell.length_b   1.000
_cell.length_c   1.000
_cell.angle_alpha   90.00
_cell.angle_beta   90.00
_cell.angle_gamma   90.00
#
_symmetry.space_group_name_H-M   'P 1'
#
loop_
_entity.id
_entity.type
_entity.pdbx_description
1 polymer ?
#
loop_
_entity_poly.entity_id
_entity_poly.type
_entity_poly.pdbx_seq_one_letter_code
_entity_poly.pdbx_strand_id
1 'polypeptide(L)'
;MTNPYLIGGPALVSFSGGRTSAYMLWHILDAYDGKLPDDVHVAFANTGKEREETLRFVHDCASHWGVRVRWLEWRTRRVKDDDGNVVPFGERFEEVGFNSASRRGEPFQRLIEAKCRTPNAVQRWCTQELKVRVLKYFMQEQGYKHWTNVIGLRHDEGHRVRRSLKPTRQCWSNVVPLHEAKVDNRMVRAFWAAQPFDLQLLPFEGNCDGCFLKARPKLWEIERTAPGTLQWWSDMEEGPGKGRFVTEYSYRELMGDVRRQPDMFAGGHFDLDPDMDAECGTWCGEAA
;
A
#
# COMPACT_ATOMS: atom_id res chain seq x y z
N MET A 1 22.40 -21.73 -9.41
CA MET A 1 21.66 -20.78 -8.54
C MET A 1 20.21 -20.84 -8.95
N THR A 2 19.29 -21.05 -8.00
CA THR A 2 17.85 -20.99 -8.26
C THR A 2 17.45 -19.56 -8.58
N ASN A 3 16.60 -19.35 -9.57
CA ASN A 3 16.06 -18.03 -9.90
C ASN A 3 15.23 -17.52 -8.71
N PRO A 4 15.60 -16.41 -8.05
CA PRO A 4 14.89 -15.92 -6.85
C PRO A 4 13.44 -15.50 -7.15
N TYR A 5 13.12 -15.25 -8.42
CA TYR A 5 11.78 -14.85 -8.87
C TYR A 5 10.87 -16.04 -9.20
N LEU A 6 11.41 -17.26 -9.24
CA LEU A 6 10.62 -18.47 -9.47
C LEU A 6 9.96 -18.92 -8.16
N ILE A 7 8.82 -18.32 -7.84
CA ILE A 7 8.09 -18.55 -6.59
C ILE A 7 7.12 -19.72 -6.70
N GLY A 8 7.44 -20.85 -6.08
CA GLY A 8 6.51 -21.98 -5.96
C GLY A 8 5.24 -21.66 -5.18
N GLY A 9 4.11 -22.22 -5.62
CA GLY A 9 2.80 -22.06 -5.00
C GLY A 9 2.51 -23.06 -3.85
N PRO A 10 1.51 -22.77 -3.00
CA PRO A 10 0.64 -21.62 -3.08
C PRO A 10 1.33 -20.34 -2.58
N ALA A 11 1.17 -19.24 -3.32
CA ALA A 11 1.85 -17.98 -3.03
C ALA A 11 0.95 -16.77 -3.23
N LEU A 12 1.24 -15.72 -2.47
CA LEU A 12 0.62 -14.41 -2.57
C LEU A 12 1.69 -13.36 -2.86
N VAL A 13 1.63 -12.78 -4.05
CA VAL A 13 2.43 -11.61 -4.44
C VAL A 13 1.74 -10.36 -3.93
N SER A 14 2.29 -9.77 -2.86
CA SER A 14 1.78 -8.55 -2.25
C SER A 14 2.16 -7.33 -3.10
N PHE A 15 1.28 -6.94 -4.03
CA PHE A 15 1.50 -5.80 -4.90
C PHE A 15 0.97 -4.52 -4.24
N SER A 16 1.85 -3.58 -3.89
CA SER A 16 1.49 -2.34 -3.19
C SER A 16 1.12 -1.17 -4.10
N GLY A 17 1.27 -1.32 -5.42
CA GLY A 17 1.10 -0.24 -6.40
C GLY A 17 2.28 0.74 -6.47
N GLY A 18 3.45 0.38 -5.93
CA GLY A 18 4.68 1.15 -6.05
C GLY A 18 5.62 0.59 -7.11
N ARG A 19 6.59 1.39 -7.56
CA ARG A 19 7.60 1.00 -8.56
C ARG A 19 8.36 -0.26 -8.16
N THR A 20 8.76 -0.37 -6.90
CA THR A 20 9.50 -1.53 -6.39
C THR A 20 8.67 -2.83 -6.40
N SER A 21 7.40 -2.78 -5.99
CA SER A 21 6.55 -3.98 -5.99
C SER A 21 6.11 -4.37 -7.39
N ALA A 22 5.93 -3.41 -8.29
CA ALA A 22 5.69 -3.65 -9.72
C ALA A 22 6.93 -4.24 -10.42
N TYR A 23 8.13 -3.73 -10.13
CA TYR A 23 9.40 -4.30 -10.61
C TYR A 23 9.55 -5.77 -10.19
N MET A 24 9.24 -6.08 -8.92
CA MET A 24 9.23 -7.46 -8.44
C MET A 24 8.23 -8.33 -9.21
N LEU A 25 7.00 -7.84 -9.41
CA LEU A 25 5.96 -8.57 -10.14
C LEU A 25 6.40 -8.86 -11.58
N TRP A 26 6.99 -7.89 -12.27
CA TRP A 26 7.49 -8.07 -13.64
C TRP A 26 8.52 -9.21 -13.73
N HIS A 27 9.49 -9.25 -12.82
CA HIS A 27 10.49 -10.32 -12.81
C HIS A 27 9.93 -11.70 -12.43
N ILE A 28 8.91 -11.75 -11.57
CA ILE A 28 8.20 -13.01 -11.27
C ILE A 28 7.47 -13.50 -12.51
N LEU A 29 6.83 -12.60 -13.27
CA LEU A 29 6.17 -12.95 -14.53
C LEU A 29 7.18 -13.44 -15.57
N ASP A 30 8.31 -12.76 -15.73
CA ASP A 30 9.40 -13.14 -16.62
C ASP A 30 9.95 -14.53 -16.29
N ALA A 31 10.09 -14.86 -14.99
CA ALA A 31 10.50 -16.20 -14.54
C ALA A 31 9.49 -17.32 -14.87
N TYR A 32 8.25 -16.97 -15.22
CA TYR A 32 7.16 -17.87 -15.58
C TYR A 32 6.73 -17.72 -17.06
N ASP A 33 7.59 -17.15 -17.92
CA ASP A 33 7.30 -16.91 -19.34
C ASP A 33 5.97 -16.13 -19.55
N GLY A 34 5.67 -15.22 -18.64
CA GLY A 34 4.48 -14.36 -18.65
C GLY A 34 3.20 -14.98 -18.08
N LYS A 35 3.21 -16.26 -17.64
CA LYS A 35 2.02 -16.94 -17.12
C LYS A 35 2.24 -17.54 -15.74
N LEU A 36 1.69 -16.89 -14.72
CA LEU A 36 1.73 -17.39 -13.35
C LEU A 36 0.92 -18.70 -13.19
N PRO A 37 1.37 -19.61 -12.31
CA PRO A 37 0.57 -20.75 -11.87
C PRO A 37 -0.74 -20.30 -11.20
N ASP A 38 -1.77 -21.16 -11.26
CA ASP A 38 -3.11 -20.86 -10.74
C ASP A 38 -3.12 -20.61 -9.22
N ASP A 39 -2.17 -21.18 -8.48
CA ASP A 39 -2.00 -21.04 -7.03
C ASP A 39 -1.03 -19.92 -6.62
N VAL A 40 -0.58 -19.10 -7.59
CA VAL A 40 0.20 -17.88 -7.34
C VAL A 40 -0.67 -16.67 -7.62
N HIS A 41 -1.16 -16.03 -6.56
CA HIS A 41 -2.06 -14.90 -6.65
C HIS A 41 -1.34 -13.58 -6.52
N VAL A 42 -1.61 -12.64 -7.41
CA VAL A 42 -1.19 -11.24 -7.26
C VAL A 42 -2.34 -10.44 -6.68
N ALA A 43 -2.11 -9.73 -5.58
CA ALA A 43 -3.16 -8.96 -4.92
C ALA A 43 -2.72 -7.56 -4.53
N PHE A 44 -3.61 -6.60 -4.74
CA PHE A 44 -3.50 -5.20 -4.35
C PHE A 44 -4.61 -4.88 -3.35
N ALA A 45 -4.22 -4.36 -2.18
CA ALA A 45 -5.17 -3.98 -1.14
C ALA A 45 -5.46 -2.48 -1.21
N ASN A 46 -6.64 -2.12 -1.75
CA ASN A 46 -7.07 -0.74 -1.85
C ASN A 46 -7.60 -0.26 -0.49
N THR A 47 -7.00 0.81 0.02
CA THR A 47 -7.44 1.44 1.29
C THR A 47 -8.57 2.45 1.08
N GLY A 48 -8.88 2.80 -0.17
CA GLY A 48 -9.78 3.89 -0.56
C GLY A 48 -9.14 5.27 -0.47
N LYS A 49 -7.91 5.37 0.04
CA LYS A 49 -7.13 6.61 0.13
C LYS A 49 -5.88 6.58 -0.75
N GLU A 50 -5.80 5.62 -1.67
CA GLU A 50 -4.73 5.60 -2.66
C GLU A 50 -4.96 6.70 -3.71
N ARG A 51 -3.87 7.25 -4.24
CA ARG A 51 -3.84 8.25 -5.31
C ARG A 51 -4.34 7.64 -6.61
N GLU A 52 -5.02 8.42 -7.43
CA GLU A 52 -5.54 7.96 -8.73
C GLU A 52 -4.41 7.46 -9.64
N GLU A 53 -3.22 8.06 -9.57
CA GLU A 53 -2.02 7.64 -10.30
C GLU A 53 -1.54 6.26 -9.86
N THR A 54 -1.68 5.92 -8.57
CA THR A 54 -1.37 4.57 -8.06
C THR A 54 -2.38 3.56 -8.57
N LEU A 55 -3.68 3.89 -8.51
CA LEU A 55 -4.72 2.99 -9.02
C LEU A 55 -4.54 2.75 -10.53
N ARG A 56 -4.30 3.81 -11.30
CA ARG A 56 -4.04 3.72 -12.74
C ARG A 56 -2.81 2.88 -13.01
N PHE A 57 -1.72 3.12 -12.30
CA PHE A 57 -0.49 2.35 -12.45
C PHE A 57 -0.66 0.85 -12.17
N VAL A 58 -1.43 0.46 -11.13
CA VAL A 58 -1.74 -0.95 -10.87
C VAL A 58 -2.55 -1.55 -12.03
N HIS A 59 -3.50 -0.80 -12.58
CA HIS A 59 -4.30 -1.22 -13.73
C HIS A 59 -3.46 -1.35 -15.00
N ASP A 60 -2.55 -0.41 -15.25
CA ASP A 60 -1.64 -0.41 -16.39
C ASP A 60 -0.69 -1.61 -16.31
N CYS A 61 -0.09 -1.87 -15.14
CA CYS A 61 0.73 -3.07 -14.91
C CYS A 61 -0.05 -4.36 -15.23
N ALA A 62 -1.28 -4.48 -14.74
CA ALA A 62 -2.12 -5.65 -14.99
C ALA A 62 -2.42 -5.84 -16.48
N SER A 63 -2.74 -4.74 -17.17
CA SER A 63 -3.17 -4.75 -18.58
C SER A 63 -1.98 -4.97 -19.53
N HIS A 64 -0.88 -4.25 -19.34
CA HIS A 64 0.32 -4.37 -20.17
C HIS A 64 1.00 -5.73 -20.05
N TRP A 65 0.96 -6.35 -18.86
CA TRP A 65 1.62 -7.64 -18.62
C TRP A 65 0.69 -8.83 -18.72
N GLY A 66 -0.61 -8.62 -18.99
CA GLY A 66 -1.59 -9.70 -19.10
C GLY A 66 -1.78 -10.50 -17.82
N VAL A 67 -1.56 -9.88 -16.66
CA VAL A 67 -1.64 -10.53 -15.34
C VAL A 67 -2.89 -10.10 -14.58
N ARG A 68 -3.59 -11.05 -13.96
CA ARG A 68 -4.75 -10.73 -13.11
C ARG A 68 -4.30 -10.30 -11.72
N VAL A 69 -4.34 -8.99 -11.47
CA VAL A 69 -4.24 -8.43 -10.11
C VAL A 69 -5.61 -8.50 -9.43
N ARG A 70 -5.67 -9.10 -8.23
CA ARG A 70 -6.86 -9.13 -7.36
C ARG A 70 -6.93 -7.83 -6.56
N TRP A 71 -7.92 -6.98 -6.81
CA TRP A 71 -8.10 -5.74 -6.07
C TRP A 71 -9.03 -5.98 -4.91
N LEU A 72 -8.55 -5.75 -3.69
CA LEU A 72 -9.27 -6.14 -2.50
C LEU A 72 -9.49 -4.94 -1.59
N GLU A 73 -10.73 -4.80 -1.12
CA GLU A 73 -11.13 -3.75 -0.19
C GLU A 73 -11.64 -4.34 1.11
N TRP A 74 -11.29 -3.69 2.22
CA TRP A 74 -11.77 -4.11 3.54
C TRP A 74 -13.26 -3.78 3.71
N ARG A 75 -14.05 -4.75 4.21
CA ARG A 75 -15.46 -4.55 4.55
C ARG A 75 -15.69 -4.46 6.04
N THR A 76 -15.23 -5.46 6.79
CA THR A 76 -15.56 -5.57 8.21
C THR A 76 -14.50 -6.30 9.02
N ARG A 77 -14.45 -5.93 10.30
CA ARG A 77 -13.67 -6.59 11.36
C ARG A 77 -14.48 -7.66 12.07
N ARG A 78 -15.81 -7.66 11.90
CA ARG A 78 -16.72 -8.55 12.62
C ARG A 78 -16.36 -9.99 12.31
N VAL A 79 -16.10 -10.75 13.38
CA VAL A 79 -15.86 -12.20 13.30
C VAL A 79 -17.17 -12.96 13.44
N LYS A 80 -18.14 -12.36 14.13
CA LYS A 80 -19.50 -12.88 14.28
C LYS A 80 -20.53 -11.86 13.82
N ASP A 81 -21.60 -12.34 13.23
CA ASP A 81 -22.79 -11.53 12.93
C ASP A 81 -23.60 -11.26 14.22
N ASP A 82 -24.71 -10.54 14.08
CA ASP A 82 -25.57 -10.17 15.22
C ASP A 82 -26.29 -11.40 15.81
N ASP A 83 -26.43 -12.48 15.03
CA ASP A 83 -27.00 -13.78 15.43
C ASP A 83 -25.95 -14.73 16.06
N GLY A 84 -24.67 -14.32 16.10
CA GLY A 84 -23.56 -15.07 16.70
C GLY A 84 -22.87 -16.09 15.77
N ASN A 85 -23.26 -16.18 14.50
CA ASN A 85 -22.61 -17.03 13.50
C ASN A 85 -21.27 -16.43 13.07
N VAL A 86 -20.32 -17.29 12.69
CA VAL A 86 -19.02 -16.81 12.20
C VAL A 86 -19.17 -16.21 10.80
N VAL A 87 -18.79 -14.95 10.65
CA VAL A 87 -18.78 -14.26 9.34
C VAL A 87 -17.77 -14.95 8.43
N PRO A 88 -18.18 -15.49 7.27
CA PRO A 88 -17.28 -16.10 6.29
C PRO A 88 -16.14 -15.17 5.86
N PHE A 89 -15.01 -15.70 5.37
CA PHE A 89 -13.89 -14.83 4.98
C PHE A 89 -14.25 -13.96 3.78
N GLY A 90 -14.98 -14.49 2.80
CA GLY A 90 -15.47 -13.76 1.63
C GLY A 90 -16.38 -12.58 1.91
N GLU A 91 -16.99 -12.48 3.11
CA GLU A 91 -17.81 -11.33 3.51
C GLU A 91 -17.00 -10.23 4.22
N ARG A 92 -15.74 -10.52 4.58
CA ARG A 92 -14.87 -9.57 5.31
C ARG A 92 -14.11 -8.61 4.40
N PHE A 93 -14.05 -8.93 3.12
CA PHE A 93 -13.46 -8.11 2.08
C PHE A 93 -14.38 -8.12 0.85
N GLU A 94 -14.09 -7.25 -0.11
CA GLU A 94 -14.72 -7.25 -1.42
C GLU A 94 -13.63 -7.28 -2.49
N GLU A 95 -13.80 -8.11 -3.52
CA GLU A 95 -13.00 -8.01 -4.74
C GLU A 95 -13.62 -6.97 -5.66
N VAL A 96 -12.86 -5.92 -5.96
CA VAL A 96 -13.26 -4.82 -6.85
C VAL A 96 -12.42 -4.82 -8.12
N GLY A 97 -12.58 -3.82 -8.97
CA GLY A 97 -11.70 -3.55 -10.09
C GLY A 97 -11.43 -2.05 -10.22
N PHE A 98 -10.60 -1.64 -11.17
CA PHE A 98 -10.21 -0.23 -11.34
C PHE A 98 -11.42 0.75 -11.37
N ASN A 99 -12.51 0.34 -12.02
CA ASN A 99 -13.71 1.16 -12.17
C ASN A 99 -14.61 1.18 -10.92
N SER A 100 -14.54 0.15 -10.07
CA SER A 100 -15.37 0.05 -8.86
C SER A 100 -14.61 0.32 -7.57
N ALA A 101 -13.28 0.46 -7.63
CA ALA A 101 -12.45 0.71 -6.45
C ALA A 101 -12.82 2.05 -5.80
N SER A 102 -12.99 2.02 -4.48
CA SER A 102 -13.18 3.18 -3.63
C SER A 102 -12.03 4.19 -3.77
N ARG A 103 -12.40 5.48 -3.76
CA ARG A 103 -11.49 6.62 -3.97
C ARG A 103 -11.65 7.71 -2.91
N ARG A 104 -12.69 7.61 -2.08
CA ARG A 104 -13.09 8.63 -1.10
C ARG A 104 -12.89 8.15 0.33
N GLY A 105 -12.03 7.16 0.53
CA GLY A 105 -11.66 6.63 1.83
C GLY A 105 -12.69 5.71 2.46
N GLU A 106 -13.65 5.17 1.72
CA GLU A 106 -14.77 4.43 2.27
C GLU A 106 -14.34 3.20 3.12
N PRO A 107 -13.39 2.34 2.68
CA PRO A 107 -12.89 1.24 3.52
C PRO A 107 -12.21 1.75 4.80
N PHE A 108 -11.41 2.82 4.69
CA PHE A 108 -10.68 3.37 5.83
C PHE A 108 -11.60 4.08 6.83
N GLN A 109 -12.58 4.85 6.35
CA GLN A 109 -13.59 5.50 7.17
C GLN A 109 -14.37 4.46 7.99
N ARG A 110 -14.90 3.40 7.35
CA ARG A 110 -15.60 2.31 8.05
C ARG A 110 -14.74 1.68 9.15
N LEU A 111 -13.43 1.55 8.91
CA LEU A 111 -12.52 1.00 9.90
C LEU A 111 -12.27 1.96 11.07
N ILE A 112 -12.14 3.26 10.80
CA ILE A 112 -12.02 4.31 11.84
C ILE A 112 -13.29 4.32 12.69
N GLU A 113 -14.47 4.29 12.07
CA GLU A 113 -15.78 4.18 12.74
C GLU A 113 -15.85 2.91 13.62
N ALA A 114 -15.44 1.75 13.09
CA ALA A 114 -15.45 0.50 13.83
C ALA A 114 -14.45 0.43 15.00
N LYS A 115 -13.43 1.28 15.01
CA LYS A 115 -12.43 1.38 16.10
C LYS A 115 -12.65 2.60 17.00
N CYS A 116 -13.51 3.53 16.60
CA CYS A 116 -13.77 4.82 17.26
C CYS A 116 -12.50 5.61 17.59
N ARG A 117 -11.45 5.49 16.75
CA ARG A 117 -10.18 6.19 16.91
C ARG A 117 -9.43 6.30 15.60
N THR A 118 -8.55 7.29 15.44
CA THR A 118 -7.57 7.36 14.34
C THR A 118 -6.35 6.46 14.60
N PRO A 119 -5.69 5.94 13.54
CA PRO A 119 -4.39 5.31 13.63
C PRO A 119 -3.29 6.36 13.82
N ASN A 120 -2.12 5.92 14.28
CA ASN A 120 -0.95 6.78 14.45
C ASN A 120 0.34 6.04 14.11
N ALA A 121 1.47 6.75 14.15
CA ALA A 121 2.78 6.22 13.77
C ALA A 121 3.23 5.01 14.59
N VAL A 122 2.72 4.83 15.81
CA VAL A 122 3.02 3.69 16.68
C VAL A 122 2.03 2.54 16.42
N GLN A 123 0.74 2.85 16.39
CA GLN A 123 -0.34 1.88 16.22
C GLN A 123 -0.91 1.93 14.81
N ARG A 124 -0.15 1.38 13.86
CA ARG A 124 -0.45 1.34 12.42
C ARG A 124 -1.46 0.25 12.06
N TRP A 125 -2.58 0.21 12.79
CA TRP A 125 -3.62 -0.78 12.55
C TRP A 125 -4.31 -0.60 11.19
N CYS A 126 -4.19 0.57 10.54
CA CYS A 126 -4.67 0.76 9.17
C CYS A 126 -3.99 -0.22 8.20
N THR A 127 -2.67 -0.39 8.28
CA THR A 127 -1.94 -1.38 7.47
C THR A 127 -2.34 -2.80 7.85
N GLN A 128 -2.45 -3.10 9.14
CA GLN A 128 -2.80 -4.46 9.59
C GLN A 128 -4.17 -4.90 9.10
N GLU A 129 -5.16 -4.00 9.19
CA GLU A 129 -6.55 -4.31 8.87
C GLU A 129 -6.83 -4.15 7.37
N LEU A 130 -6.48 -3.01 6.77
CA LEU A 130 -6.82 -2.70 5.38
C LEU A 130 -5.90 -3.37 4.36
N LYS A 131 -4.66 -3.75 4.75
CA LYS A 131 -3.71 -4.43 3.86
C LYS A 131 -3.51 -5.88 4.27
N VAL A 132 -2.87 -6.12 5.40
CA VAL A 132 -2.41 -7.48 5.78
C VAL A 132 -3.57 -8.46 5.98
N ARG A 133 -4.62 -8.06 6.71
CA ARG A 133 -5.77 -8.95 6.99
C ARG A 133 -6.64 -9.18 5.77
N VAL A 134 -6.86 -8.18 4.93
CA VAL A 134 -7.62 -8.34 3.67
C VAL A 134 -6.94 -9.39 2.79
N LEU A 135 -5.63 -9.26 2.59
CA LEU A 135 -4.81 -10.22 1.85
C LEU A 135 -4.88 -11.63 2.46
N LYS A 136 -4.83 -11.72 3.80
CA LYS A 136 -4.97 -12.99 4.52
C LYS A 136 -6.34 -13.62 4.29
N TYR A 137 -7.43 -12.86 4.44
CA TYR A 137 -8.79 -13.37 4.26
C TYR A 137 -9.01 -13.88 2.84
N PHE A 138 -8.47 -13.19 1.84
CA PHE A 138 -8.50 -13.67 0.47
C PHE A 138 -7.87 -15.05 0.31
N MET A 139 -6.64 -15.25 0.82
CA MET A 139 -5.97 -16.56 0.73
C MET A 139 -6.71 -17.66 1.50
N GLN A 140 -7.31 -17.33 2.65
CA GLN A 140 -8.11 -18.26 3.43
C GLN A 140 -9.43 -18.64 2.72
N GLU A 141 -10.06 -17.68 2.02
CA GLU A 141 -11.24 -17.92 1.20
C GLU A 141 -10.93 -18.83 0.00
N GLN A 142 -9.73 -18.74 -0.57
CA GLN A 142 -9.26 -19.69 -1.59
C GLN A 142 -8.96 -21.10 -1.02
N GLY A 143 -9.05 -21.29 0.30
CA GLY A 143 -8.84 -22.59 0.96
C GLY A 143 -7.41 -22.88 1.40
N TYR A 144 -6.48 -21.92 1.29
CA TYR A 144 -5.09 -22.12 1.68
C TYR A 144 -4.90 -22.03 3.20
N LYS A 145 -4.26 -23.06 3.77
CA LYS A 145 -3.91 -23.11 5.20
C LYS A 145 -2.56 -22.47 5.50
N HIS A 146 -1.62 -22.60 4.58
CA HIS A 146 -0.29 -21.99 4.64
C HIS A 146 0.15 -21.62 3.22
N TRP A 147 0.82 -20.48 3.05
CA TRP A 147 1.30 -20.01 1.75
C TRP A 147 2.61 -19.22 1.85
N THR A 148 3.22 -18.96 0.71
CA THR A 148 4.38 -18.06 0.60
C THR A 148 3.90 -16.63 0.36
N ASN A 149 4.30 -15.68 1.19
CA ASN A 149 4.01 -14.27 0.98
C ASN A 149 5.23 -13.57 0.38
N VAL A 150 5.09 -13.07 -0.84
CA VAL A 150 6.17 -12.43 -1.60
C VAL A 150 6.10 -10.92 -1.40
N ILE A 151 7.16 -10.34 -0.85
CA ILE A 151 7.22 -8.92 -0.48
C ILE A 151 8.35 -8.22 -1.24
N GLY A 152 8.03 -7.09 -1.86
CA GLY A 152 8.99 -6.23 -2.57
C GLY A 152 9.84 -5.40 -1.62
N LEU A 153 10.76 -6.03 -0.89
CA LEU A 153 11.79 -5.33 -0.10
C LEU A 153 13.14 -5.45 -0.81
N ARG A 154 13.77 -4.31 -1.07
CA ARG A 154 15.05 -4.24 -1.75
C ARG A 154 16.21 -4.60 -0.83
N HIS A 155 17.37 -4.82 -1.44
CA HIS A 155 18.60 -5.16 -0.73
C HIS A 155 19.12 -4.01 0.14
N ASP A 156 18.99 -2.76 -0.33
CA ASP A 156 19.34 -1.54 0.38
C ASP A 156 18.43 -1.24 1.60
N GLU A 157 17.37 -2.01 1.78
CA GLU A 157 16.44 -1.93 2.91
C GLU A 157 16.71 -2.98 3.99
N GLY A 158 18.00 -3.30 4.23
CA GLY A 158 18.44 -4.46 5.01
C GLY A 158 17.79 -4.61 6.39
N HIS A 159 17.50 -3.50 7.08
CA HIS A 159 16.80 -3.56 8.37
C HIS A 159 15.37 -4.12 8.25
N ARG A 160 14.65 -3.72 7.19
CA ARG A 160 13.27 -4.17 6.89
C ARG A 160 13.27 -5.63 6.45
N VAL A 161 14.23 -6.01 5.61
CA VAL A 161 14.43 -7.40 5.18
C VAL A 161 14.62 -8.32 6.39
N ARG A 162 15.57 -8.00 7.27
CA ARG A 162 15.87 -8.82 8.46
C ARG A 162 14.65 -8.98 9.36
N ARG A 163 13.80 -7.95 9.48
CA ARG A 163 12.57 -8.01 10.28
C ARG A 163 11.52 -8.90 9.61
N SER A 164 11.34 -8.75 8.29
CA SER A 164 10.36 -9.51 7.50
C SER A 164 10.64 -11.01 7.49
N LEU A 165 11.93 -11.38 7.46
CA LEU A 165 12.37 -12.78 7.44
C LEU A 165 12.35 -13.48 8.81
N LYS A 166 12.02 -12.77 9.90
CA LYS A 166 11.90 -13.43 11.21
C LYS A 166 10.76 -14.44 11.18
N PRO A 167 10.92 -15.63 11.79
CA PRO A 167 9.83 -16.58 11.93
C PRO A 167 8.63 -15.93 12.62
N THR A 168 7.47 -16.05 12.00
CA THR A 168 6.21 -15.54 12.56
C THR A 168 5.27 -16.71 12.84
N ARG A 169 4.30 -16.53 13.75
CA ARG A 169 3.21 -17.50 13.99
C ARG A 169 2.06 -17.33 13.00
N GLN A 170 2.30 -16.66 11.88
CA GLN A 170 1.29 -16.44 10.86
C GLN A 170 1.15 -17.69 9.98
N CYS A 171 0.05 -17.76 9.24
CA CYS A 171 -0.23 -18.82 8.27
C CYS A 171 0.49 -18.58 6.93
N TRP A 172 1.65 -17.91 6.96
CA TRP A 172 2.47 -17.72 5.78
C TRP A 172 3.95 -17.54 6.13
N SER A 173 4.80 -17.80 5.15
CA SER A 173 6.24 -17.56 5.22
C SER A 173 6.61 -16.44 4.25
N ASN A 174 7.36 -15.43 4.72
CA ASN A 174 7.76 -14.33 3.87
C ASN A 174 8.98 -14.68 3.03
N VAL A 175 8.97 -14.26 1.76
CA VAL A 175 10.13 -14.28 0.86
C VAL A 175 10.34 -12.87 0.29
N VAL A 176 11.60 -12.53 0.03
CA VAL A 176 12.03 -11.19 -0.42
C VAL A 176 12.93 -11.31 -1.66
N PRO A 177 12.37 -11.66 -2.82
CA PRO A 177 13.16 -12.02 -4.01
C PRO A 177 14.08 -10.90 -4.48
N LEU A 178 13.69 -9.63 -4.31
CA LEU A 178 14.53 -8.47 -4.63
C LEU A 178 15.81 -8.41 -3.78
N HIS A 179 15.74 -8.78 -2.51
CA HIS A 179 16.91 -8.83 -1.64
C HIS A 179 17.85 -9.96 -2.05
N GLU A 180 17.31 -11.13 -2.39
CA GLU A 180 18.09 -12.28 -2.87
C GLU A 180 18.79 -11.98 -4.21
N ALA A 181 18.12 -11.26 -5.10
CA ALA A 181 18.66 -10.74 -6.34
C ALA A 181 19.59 -9.52 -6.18
N LYS A 182 19.80 -9.03 -4.94
CA LYS A 182 20.62 -7.85 -4.61
C LYS A 182 20.20 -6.56 -5.33
N VAL A 183 18.90 -6.39 -5.56
CA VAL A 183 18.33 -5.21 -6.24
C VAL A 183 18.33 -4.01 -5.30
N ASP A 184 18.76 -2.85 -5.81
CA ASP A 184 18.69 -1.55 -5.14
C ASP A 184 17.70 -0.59 -5.83
N ASN A 185 17.50 0.60 -5.26
CA ASN A 185 16.60 1.60 -5.84
C ASN A 185 17.05 2.10 -7.23
N ARG A 186 18.37 2.13 -7.50
CA ARG A 186 18.89 2.62 -8.79
C ARG A 186 18.50 1.68 -9.92
N MET A 187 18.55 0.37 -9.68
CA MET A 187 18.11 -0.65 -10.63
C MET A 187 16.61 -0.52 -10.92
N VAL A 188 15.78 -0.33 -9.88
CA VAL A 188 14.34 -0.12 -10.05
C VAL A 188 14.05 1.11 -10.91
N ARG A 189 14.72 2.23 -10.64
CA ARG A 189 14.57 3.46 -11.43
C ARG A 189 15.04 3.32 -12.87
N ALA A 190 16.17 2.65 -13.09
CA ALA A 190 16.69 2.40 -14.43
C ALA A 190 15.72 1.53 -15.26
N PHE A 191 15.08 0.54 -14.63
CA PHE A 191 14.05 -0.26 -15.28
C PHE A 191 12.85 0.60 -15.71
N TRP A 192 12.29 1.40 -14.79
CA TRP A 192 11.12 2.23 -15.09
C TRP A 192 11.41 3.34 -16.10
N ALA A 193 12.63 3.88 -16.14
CA ALA A 193 13.04 4.83 -17.16
C ALA A 193 13.03 4.24 -18.59
N ALA A 194 13.13 2.92 -18.73
CA ALA A 194 13.06 2.23 -20.02
C ALA A 194 11.65 1.71 -20.38
N GLN A 195 10.68 1.80 -19.46
CA GLN A 195 9.31 1.33 -19.70
C GLN A 195 8.50 2.35 -20.50
N PRO A 196 7.50 1.91 -21.29
CA PRO A 196 6.62 2.80 -22.05
C PRO A 196 5.58 3.52 -21.18
N PHE A 197 5.47 3.15 -19.90
CA PHE A 197 4.62 3.76 -18.88
C PHE A 197 5.32 3.72 -17.53
N ASP A 198 4.94 4.61 -16.60
CA ASP A 198 5.52 4.69 -15.25
C ASP A 198 4.49 5.25 -14.25
N LEU A 199 4.75 5.07 -12.95
CA LEU A 199 3.97 5.61 -11.84
C LEU A 199 4.08 7.14 -11.79
N GLN A 200 3.01 7.85 -12.15
CA GLN A 200 3.00 9.31 -12.27
C GLN A 200 2.83 10.05 -10.92
N LEU A 201 3.48 9.58 -9.85
CA LEU A 201 3.53 10.30 -8.58
C LEU A 201 4.69 11.28 -8.54
N LEU A 202 4.44 12.46 -7.98
CA LEU A 202 5.49 13.44 -7.68
C LEU A 202 6.38 12.95 -6.53
N PRO A 203 7.62 13.46 -6.38
CA PRO A 203 8.57 12.98 -5.37
C PRO A 203 8.04 13.02 -3.93
N PHE A 204 7.30 14.08 -3.57
CA PHE A 204 6.70 14.25 -2.25
C PHE A 204 5.40 13.47 -2.05
N GLU A 205 4.84 12.91 -3.12
CA GLU A 205 3.65 12.08 -3.09
C GLU A 205 4.01 10.63 -2.79
N GLY A 206 3.06 9.91 -2.25
CA GLY A 206 3.15 8.47 -2.06
C GLY A 206 1.79 7.86 -2.31
N ASN A 207 1.73 6.53 -2.32
CA ASN A 207 0.53 5.81 -2.77
C ASN A 207 -0.75 6.31 -2.07
N CYS A 208 -0.77 6.38 -0.74
CA CYS A 208 -1.88 7.00 -0.03
C CYS A 208 -1.80 8.53 -0.08
N ASP A 209 -2.87 9.23 -0.43
CA ASP A 209 -2.85 10.67 -0.73
C ASP A 209 -2.37 11.60 0.41
N GLY A 210 -2.75 11.32 1.66
CA GLY A 210 -2.43 12.18 2.81
C GLY A 210 -1.97 11.42 4.05
N CYS A 211 -1.32 10.26 3.89
CA CYS A 211 -0.89 9.40 5.00
C CYS A 211 -0.10 10.14 6.08
N PHE A 212 -0.52 9.99 7.34
CA PHE A 212 0.09 10.57 8.54
C PHE A 212 1.53 10.12 8.83
N LEU A 213 2.01 9.10 8.12
CA LEU A 213 3.42 8.73 8.20
C LEU A 213 4.29 9.73 7.44
N LYS A 214 3.76 10.43 6.42
CA LYS A 214 4.52 11.41 5.65
C LYS A 214 5.01 12.54 6.55
N ALA A 215 6.23 13.02 6.27
CA ALA A 215 6.76 14.18 6.94
C ALA A 215 5.88 15.42 6.66
N ARG A 216 5.74 16.30 7.66
CA ARG A 216 4.92 17.52 7.58
C ARG A 216 5.19 18.35 6.32
N PRO A 217 6.44 18.61 5.88
CA PRO A 217 6.69 19.36 4.65
C PRO A 217 6.09 18.71 3.39
N LYS A 218 6.03 17.38 3.32
CA LYS A 218 5.40 16.67 2.19
C LYS A 218 3.89 16.85 2.19
N LEU A 219 3.26 16.72 3.37
CA LEU A 219 1.81 16.97 3.51
C LEU A 219 1.46 18.43 3.18
N TRP A 220 2.33 19.36 3.56
CA TRP A 220 2.21 20.77 3.20
C TRP A 220 2.20 20.96 1.68
N GLU A 221 3.16 20.35 0.98
CA GLU A 221 3.28 20.46 -0.47
C GLU A 221 2.12 19.81 -1.23
N ILE A 222 1.60 18.69 -0.70
CA ILE A 222 0.41 18.02 -1.21
C ILE A 222 -0.80 18.96 -1.15
N GLU A 223 -1.08 19.55 0.02
CA GLU A 223 -2.21 20.47 0.17
C GLU A 223 -2.03 21.76 -0.63
N ARG A 224 -0.79 22.21 -0.82
CA ARG A 224 -0.49 23.38 -1.65
C ARG A 224 -0.76 23.12 -3.13
N THR A 225 -0.33 21.97 -3.63
CA THR A 225 -0.43 21.59 -5.06
C THR A 225 -1.86 21.17 -5.42
N ALA A 226 -2.54 20.49 -4.51
CA ALA A 226 -3.93 20.05 -4.67
C ALA A 226 -4.76 20.36 -3.41
N PRO A 227 -5.20 21.63 -3.24
CA PRO A 227 -6.00 22.04 -2.09
C PRO A 227 -7.25 21.19 -1.88
N GLY A 228 -7.50 20.78 -0.64
CA GLY A 228 -8.61 19.92 -0.27
C GLY A 228 -8.28 18.43 -0.21
N THR A 229 -7.09 18.00 -0.67
CA THR A 229 -6.64 16.60 -0.53
C THR A 229 -6.64 16.15 0.93
N LEU A 230 -6.28 17.05 1.84
CA LEU A 230 -6.18 16.75 3.27
C LEU A 230 -7.51 16.90 4.03
N GLN A 231 -8.57 17.36 3.37
CA GLN A 231 -9.86 17.60 4.03
C GLN A 231 -10.44 16.33 4.65
N TRP A 232 -10.44 15.22 3.92
CA TRP A 232 -10.93 13.93 4.45
C TRP A 232 -10.19 13.53 5.73
N TRP A 233 -8.88 13.75 5.78
CA TRP A 233 -8.08 13.42 6.94
C TRP A 233 -8.46 14.31 8.13
N SER A 234 -8.67 15.61 7.92
CA SER A 234 -9.22 16.50 8.95
C SER A 234 -10.59 16.04 9.46
N ASP A 235 -11.49 15.66 8.56
CA ASP A 235 -12.84 15.22 8.90
C ASP A 235 -12.81 13.94 9.74
N MET A 236 -11.86 13.04 9.47
CA MET A 236 -11.67 11.81 10.25
C MET A 236 -11.16 12.08 11.67
N GLU A 237 -10.32 13.11 11.87
CA GLU A 237 -9.85 13.49 13.22
C GLU A 237 -10.99 14.01 14.10
N GLU A 238 -11.90 14.79 13.51
CA GLU A 238 -13.00 15.45 14.21
C GLU A 238 -14.22 14.56 14.39
N GLY A 239 -14.56 13.77 13.38
CA GLY A 239 -15.74 12.93 13.37
C GLY A 239 -15.49 11.57 14.03
N PRO A 240 -15.36 10.49 13.24
CA PRO A 240 -15.36 9.12 13.75
C PRO A 240 -14.09 8.75 14.54
N GLY A 241 -12.97 9.42 14.26
CA GLY A 241 -11.68 9.10 14.83
C GLY A 241 -11.40 9.75 16.19
N LYS A 242 -12.22 10.71 16.64
CA LYS A 242 -12.18 11.33 17.98
C LYS A 242 -10.75 11.59 18.50
N GLY A 243 -9.85 12.04 17.64
CA GLY A 243 -8.42 12.08 17.94
C GLY A 243 -7.55 12.31 16.70
N ARG A 244 -6.37 12.88 16.93
CA ARG A 244 -5.42 13.26 15.88
C ARG A 244 -4.60 12.06 15.38
N PHE A 245 -4.23 12.06 14.11
CA PHE A 245 -3.33 11.03 13.55
C PHE A 245 -1.89 11.21 14.04
N VAL A 246 -1.48 12.45 14.30
CA VAL A 246 -0.16 12.82 14.84
C VAL A 246 -0.33 13.68 16.09
N THR A 247 0.68 13.70 16.95
CA THR A 247 0.60 14.40 18.25
C THR A 247 0.84 15.90 18.14
N GLU A 248 1.63 16.31 17.15
CA GLU A 248 2.23 17.63 17.03
C GLU A 248 1.29 18.66 16.40
N TYR A 249 0.37 18.21 15.54
CA TYR A 249 -0.60 19.06 14.83
C TYR A 249 -1.82 18.24 14.41
N SER A 250 -2.90 18.93 14.06
CA SER A 250 -4.06 18.39 13.35
C SER A 250 -3.98 18.69 11.86
N TYR A 251 -4.68 17.92 11.03
CA TYR A 251 -4.77 18.18 9.60
C TYR A 251 -5.46 19.52 9.31
N ARG A 252 -6.43 19.93 10.15
CA ARG A 252 -7.02 21.28 10.11
C ARG A 252 -5.98 22.39 10.30
N GLU A 253 -5.12 22.25 11.32
CA GLU A 253 -4.05 23.22 11.58
C GLU A 253 -3.08 23.28 10.39
N LEU A 254 -2.67 22.13 9.86
CA LEU A 254 -1.77 22.05 8.70
C LEU A 254 -2.38 22.73 7.47
N MET A 255 -3.64 22.46 7.13
CA MET A 255 -4.34 23.13 6.04
C MET A 255 -4.45 24.64 6.26
N GLY A 256 -4.68 25.07 7.50
CA GLY A 256 -4.68 26.48 7.89
C GLY A 256 -3.31 27.14 7.70
N ASP A 257 -2.24 26.46 8.07
CA ASP A 257 -0.87 26.94 7.91
C ASP A 257 -0.50 27.12 6.44
N VAL A 258 -0.87 26.17 5.58
CA VAL A 258 -0.67 26.27 4.12
C VAL A 258 -1.35 27.52 3.55
N ARG A 259 -2.58 27.82 4.00
CA ARG A 259 -3.32 29.01 3.53
C ARG A 259 -2.73 30.32 4.03
N ARG A 260 -2.13 30.33 5.24
CA ARG A 260 -1.55 31.54 5.85
C ARG A 260 -0.15 31.86 5.34
N GLN A 261 0.59 30.86 4.88
CA GLN A 261 1.94 31.04 4.35
C GLN A 261 1.93 30.80 2.83
N PRO A 262 1.57 31.81 2.03
CA PRO A 262 1.79 31.74 0.59
C PRO A 262 3.30 31.60 0.36
N ASP A 263 3.66 30.58 -0.42
CA ASP A 263 5.04 30.31 -0.78
C ASP A 263 5.63 31.49 -1.55
N MET A 264 6.75 32.05 -1.08
CA MET A 264 7.47 33.10 -1.81
C MET A 264 8.15 32.57 -3.08
N PHE A 265 8.30 31.24 -3.22
CA PHE A 265 9.01 30.56 -4.30
C PHE A 265 8.15 29.50 -5.02
N ALA A 266 6.85 29.77 -5.26
CA ALA A 266 6.01 29.10 -6.25
C ALA A 266 6.16 27.56 -6.44
N GLY A 267 6.47 26.78 -5.41
CA GLY A 267 6.65 25.33 -5.50
C GLY A 267 7.92 24.86 -6.18
N GLY A 268 8.28 23.60 -5.89
CA GLY A 268 9.38 22.91 -6.56
C GLY A 268 10.68 22.77 -5.74
N HIS A 269 10.65 23.15 -4.46
CA HIS A 269 11.81 23.05 -3.57
C HIS A 269 12.30 21.60 -3.36
N PHE A 270 11.48 20.61 -3.72
CA PHE A 270 11.75 19.17 -3.54
C PHE A 270 11.66 18.35 -4.84
N ASP A 271 11.40 18.97 -5.99
CA ASP A 271 11.14 18.25 -7.25
C ASP A 271 12.36 17.46 -7.76
N LEU A 272 13.55 17.84 -7.32
CA LEU A 272 14.82 17.24 -7.71
C LEU A 272 15.49 16.43 -6.59
N ASP A 273 14.82 16.22 -5.44
CA ASP A 273 15.40 15.48 -4.32
C ASP A 273 15.04 13.98 -4.41
N PRO A 274 15.99 13.10 -4.81
CA PRO A 274 15.75 11.66 -4.91
C PRO A 274 15.55 10.99 -3.54
N ASP A 275 15.98 11.61 -2.43
CA ASP A 275 15.81 11.08 -1.07
C ASP A 275 14.40 11.34 -0.53
N MET A 276 13.60 12.13 -1.26
CA MET A 276 12.22 12.44 -0.90
C MET A 276 11.19 11.44 -1.44
N ASP A 277 11.58 10.39 -2.15
CA ASP A 277 10.68 9.35 -2.67
C ASP A 277 9.85 8.69 -1.55
N ALA A 278 8.53 8.95 -1.55
CA ALA A 278 7.61 8.44 -0.52
C ALA A 278 6.94 7.14 -0.95
N GLU A 279 7.71 6.16 -1.41
CA GLU A 279 7.17 4.82 -1.69
C GLU A 279 6.48 4.26 -0.44
N CYS A 280 5.17 4.03 -0.48
CA CYS A 280 4.38 3.57 0.67
C CYS A 280 4.95 2.29 1.32
N GLY A 281 5.66 1.48 0.53
CA GLY A 281 6.43 0.33 0.97
C GLY A 281 7.33 0.66 2.16
N THR A 282 8.18 1.70 2.09
CA THR A 282 9.19 2.05 3.12
C THR A 282 8.58 2.38 4.48
N TRP A 283 7.36 2.92 4.52
CA TRP A 283 6.74 3.48 5.72
C TRP A 283 5.76 2.50 6.38
N CYS A 284 5.09 1.65 5.59
CA CYS A 284 4.04 0.75 6.09
C CYS A 284 4.51 -0.64 6.50
N GLY A 285 5.67 -1.12 6.04
CA GLY A 285 6.11 -2.50 6.31
C GLY A 285 6.51 -2.84 7.75
N GLU A 286 6.29 -1.94 8.70
CA GLU A 286 6.56 -2.18 10.12
C GLU A 286 5.35 -2.71 10.90
N ALA A 287 4.17 -2.75 10.27
CA ALA A 287 2.93 -3.18 10.90
C ALA A 287 2.71 -4.69 10.75
N ALA A 288 3.61 -5.49 11.34
CA ALA A 288 3.45 -6.95 11.49
C ALA A 288 3.00 -7.29 12.91
#